data_AF-A0A3M0SZ14-F1
#
_entry.id   AF-A0A3M0SZ14-F1
#
_cell.length_a   1.000
_cell.length_b   1.000
_cell.length_c   1.000
_cell.angle_alpha   90.00
_cell.angle_beta   90.00
_cell.angle_gamma   90.00
#
_symmetry.space_group_name_H-M   'P 1'
#
loop_
_entity.id
_entity.type
_entity.pdbx_description
1 polymer ?
#
loop_
_entity_poly.entity_id
_entity_poly.type
_entity_poly.pdbx_seq_one_letter_code
_entity_poly.pdbx_strand_id
1 'polypeptide(L)' 'MNKIKLNKEKKQEMISTIKDYFLNERDEELGDLASSLILDFIVEELAPEFYNQGVYDCYKYITDRNEDLLSLQIY' A
#
# COMPACT_ATOMS: atom_id res chain seq x y z
N MET A 1 5.03 4.22 15.14
CA MET A 1 4.76 4.11 13.69
C MET A 1 3.46 4.85 13.39
N ASN A 2 3.44 5.71 12.38
CA ASN A 2 2.18 6.32 11.94
C ASN A 2 1.33 5.20 11.33
N LYS A 3 0.20 4.88 11.97
CA LYS A 3 -0.80 3.99 11.36
C LYS A 3 -1.18 4.57 10.00
N ILE A 4 -1.18 3.73 8.96
CA ILE A 4 -1.68 4.12 7.65
C ILE A 4 -3.15 4.50 7.82
N LYS A 5 -3.49 5.75 7.52
CA LYS A 5 -4.85 6.28 7.67
C LYS A 5 -5.51 6.38 6.31
N LEU A 6 -6.55 5.59 6.10
CA LEU A 6 -7.43 5.69 4.96
C LEU A 6 -8.54 6.70 5.25
N ASN A 7 -8.87 7.54 4.28
CA ASN A 7 -10.08 8.35 4.36
C ASN A 7 -11.32 7.44 4.14
N LYS A 8 -12.51 7.94 4.50
CA LYS A 8 -13.73 7.13 4.45
C LYS A 8 -14.07 6.67 3.03
N GLU A 9 -13.93 7.54 2.04
CA GLU A 9 -14.21 7.22 0.63
C GLU A 9 -13.31 6.11 0.12
N LYS A 10 -11.99 6.22 0.33
CA LYS A 10 -11.02 5.20 -0.08
C LYS A 10 -11.23 3.88 0.65
N LYS A 11 -11.61 3.92 1.94
CA LYS A 11 -11.96 2.71 2.68
C LYS A 11 -13.16 1.99 2.04
N GLN A 12 -14.20 2.73 1.63
CA GLN A 12 -15.36 2.16 0.95
C GLN A 12 -15.02 1.59 -0.43
N GLU A 13 -14.21 2.30 -1.23
CA GLU A 13 -13.73 1.77 -2.51
C GLU A 13 -12.95 0.47 -2.33
N MET A 14 -12.03 0.42 -1.37
CA MET A 14 -11.24 -0.78 -1.08
C MET A 14 -12.10 -1.94 -0.59
N ILE A 15 -13.11 -1.66 0.24
CA ILE A 15 -14.10 -2.67 0.65
C ILE A 15 -14.83 -3.23 -0.57
N SER A 16 -15.26 -2.38 -1.50
CA SER A 16 -15.90 -2.83 -2.75
C SER A 16 -14.96 -3.73 -3.56
N THR A 17 -13.70 -3.34 -3.72
CA THR A 17 -12.70 -4.16 -4.44
C THR A 17 -12.52 -5.53 -3.80
N ILE A 18 -12.51 -5.62 -2.46
CA ILE A 18 -12.43 -6.91 -1.77
C ILE A 18 -13.67 -7.76 -2.06
N LYS A 19 -14.87 -7.18 -1.98
CA LYS A 19 -16.12 -7.88 -2.30
C LYS A 19 -16.11 -8.40 -3.73
N ASP A 20 -15.73 -7.56 -4.68
CA ASP A 20 -15.68 -7.90 -6.11
C ASP A 20 -14.66 -9.03 -6.37
N TYR A 21 -13.50 -9.00 -5.71
CA TYR A 21 -12.51 -10.07 -5.84
C TYR A 21 -13.04 -11.42 -5.33
N PHE A 22 -13.67 -11.45 -4.16
CA PHE A 22 -14.22 -12.69 -3.60
C PHE A 22 -15.39 -13.22 -4.42
N LEU A 23 -16.24 -12.33 -4.92
CA LEU A 23 -17.33 -12.73 -5.81
C LEU A 23 -16.79 -13.35 -7.10
N ASN A 24 -15.84 -12.69 -7.76
CA ASN A 24 -15.35 -13.15 -9.06
C ASN A 24 -14.44 -14.38 -8.97
N GLU A 25 -13.56 -14.45 -7.98
CA GLU A 25 -12.55 -15.53 -7.88
C GLU A 25 -13.04 -16.73 -7.05
N ARG A 26 -14.04 -16.54 -6.19
CA ARG A 26 -14.49 -17.56 -5.23
C ARG A 26 -15.99 -17.82 -5.27
N ASP A 27 -16.75 -17.12 -6.11
CA ASP A 27 -18.22 -17.16 -6.16
C ASP A 27 -18.85 -16.91 -4.77
N GLU A 28 -18.17 -16.07 -3.97
CA GLU A 28 -18.49 -15.81 -2.57
C GLU A 28 -18.92 -14.35 -2.37
N GLU A 29 -20.20 -14.13 -2.04
CA GLU A 29 -20.69 -12.80 -1.70
C GLU A 29 -20.28 -12.40 -0.27
N LEU A 30 -19.34 -11.46 -0.17
CA LEU A 30 -18.97 -10.86 1.12
C LEU A 30 -19.85 -9.66 1.46
N GLY A 31 -20.25 -9.58 2.74
CA GLY A 31 -20.85 -8.38 3.32
C GLY A 31 -19.82 -7.30 3.64
N ASP A 32 -20.30 -6.07 3.89
CA ASP A 32 -19.43 -4.92 4.18
C ASP A 32 -18.63 -5.10 5.49
N LEU A 33 -19.21 -5.76 6.50
CA LEU A 33 -18.53 -6.03 7.76
C LEU A 33 -17.35 -6.99 7.57
N ALA A 34 -17.56 -8.11 6.90
CA ALA A 34 -16.51 -9.10 6.64
C ALA A 34 -15.38 -8.49 5.80
N SER A 35 -15.75 -7.73 4.76
CA SER A 35 -14.79 -7.04 3.89
C SER A 35 -14.00 -5.96 4.63
N SER A 36 -14.65 -5.22 5.55
CA SER A 36 -13.93 -4.26 6.41
C SER A 36 -12.94 -4.96 7.33
N LEU A 37 -13.28 -6.12 7.91
CA LEU A 37 -12.36 -6.86 8.77
C LEU A 37 -11.13 -7.35 7.99
N ILE A 38 -11.33 -7.83 6.76
CA ILE A 38 -10.23 -8.20 5.87
C ILE A 38 -9.35 -6.98 5.55
N LEU A 39 -9.96 -5.85 5.20
CA LEU A 39 -9.23 -4.62 4.93
C LEU A 39 -8.44 -4.15 6.15
N ASP A 40 -9.05 -4.19 7.34
CA ASP A 40 -8.41 -3.78 8.58
C ASP A 40 -7.21 -4.69 8.90
N PHE A 41 -7.33 -6.01 8.71
CA PHE A 41 -6.20 -6.95 8.81
C PHE A 41 -5.07 -6.62 7.84
N ILE A 42 -5.38 -6.37 6.56
CA ILE A 42 -4.36 -6.02 5.55
C ILE A 42 -3.64 -4.72 5.94
N VAL A 43 -4.37 -3.71 6.40
CA VAL A 43 -3.82 -2.41 6.78
C VAL A 43 -2.96 -2.49 8.03
N GLU A 44 -3.33 -3.32 9.00
CA GLU A 44 -2.59 -3.44 10.26
C GLU A 44 -1.36 -4.35 10.13
N GLU A 45 -1.48 -5.49 9.43
CA GLU A 45 -0.44 -6.52 9.40
C GLU A 45 0.46 -6.44 8.16
N LEU A 46 -0.08 -6.12 6.98
CA LEU A 46 0.67 -6.21 5.71
C LEU A 46 1.15 -4.84 5.21
N ALA A 47 0.32 -3.80 5.37
CA ALA A 47 0.61 -2.48 4.82
C ALA A 47 1.91 -1.83 5.32
N PRO A 48 2.37 -2.04 6.58
CA PRO A 48 3.68 -1.53 7.01
C PRO A 48 4.85 -2.04 6.18
N GLU A 49 4.82 -3.31 5.75
CA GLU A 49 5.88 -3.90 4.95
C GLU A 49 5.97 -3.23 3.58
N PHE A 50 4.83 -3.10 2.88
CA PHE A 50 4.75 -2.42 1.59
C PHE A 50 5.16 -0.95 1.69
N TYR A 51 4.75 -0.26 2.76
CA TYR A 51 5.11 1.13 2.98
C TYR A 51 6.62 1.29 3.21
N ASN A 52 7.22 0.45 4.06
CA ASN A 52 8.65 0.49 4.34
C ASN A 52 9.47 0.19 3.08
N GLN A 53 9.06 -0.81 2.30
CA GLN A 53 9.71 -1.12 1.03
C GLN A 53 9.63 0.07 0.07
N GLY A 54 8.45 0.70 -0.07
CA GLY A 54 8.29 1.88 -0.92
C GLY A 54 9.15 3.06 -0.48
N VAL A 55 9.31 3.29 0.84
CA VAL A 55 10.21 4.32 1.36
C VAL A 55 11.67 4.00 1.05
N TYR A 56 12.08 2.74 1.21
CA TYR A 56 13.43 2.30 0.91
C TYR A 56 13.75 2.42 -0.59
N ASP A 57 12.82 2.04 -1.46
CA ASP A 57 12.96 2.18 -2.91
C ASP A 57 13.12 3.65 -3.32
N CYS A 58 12.33 4.56 -2.72
CA CYS A 58 12.49 6.00 -2.93
C CYS A 58 13.88 6.49 -2.48
N TYR A 59 14.35 6.04 -1.31
CA TYR A 59 15.66 6.39 -0.79
C TYR A 59 16.78 5.94 -1.73
N LYS A 60 16.72 4.69 -2.20
CA LYS A 60 17.68 4.14 -3.14
C LYS A 60 17.71 4.93 -4.44
N TYR A 61 16.55 5.18 -5.04
CA TYR A 61 16.45 5.96 -6.27
C TYR A 61 17.05 7.37 -6.14
N ILE A 62 16.79 8.07 -5.03
CA ILE A 62 17.37 9.39 -4.78
C ILE A 62 18.87 9.31 -4.56
N THR A 63 19.35 8.27 -3.88
CA THR A 63 20.78 8.07 -3.61
C THR A 63 21.54 7.83 -4.91
N ASP A 64 21.07 6.91 -5.74
CA ASP A 64 21.66 6.62 -7.07
C ASP A 64 21.73 7.91 -7.92
N ARG A 65 20.66 8.71 -7.93
CA ARG A 65 20.64 9.99 -8.65
C ARG A 65 21.59 11.05 -8.07
N ASN A 66 21.83 11.05 -6.76
CA ASN A 66 22.80 11.96 -6.16
C ASN A 66 24.23 11.55 -6.51
N GLU A 67 24.54 10.25 -6.52
CA GLU A 67 25.83 9.74 -6.94
C GLU A 67 26.14 10.11 -8.40
N ASP A 68 25.15 9.97 -9.29
CA ASP A 68 25.25 10.43 -10.67
C ASP A 68 25.59 11.92 -10.77
N LEU A 69 24.95 12.77 -9.94
CA LEU A 69 25.23 14.21 -9.91
C LEU A 69 26.65 14.53 -9.41
N LEU A 70 27.13 13.84 -8.37
CA LEU A 70 28.48 14.02 -7.84
C LEU A 70 29.55 13.63 -8.89
N SER A 71 29.28 12.65 -9.74
CA SER A 71 30.21 12.21 -10.77
C SER A 71 30.57 13.31 -11.80
N LEU A 72 29.76 14.36 -11.90
CA LEU A 72 29.97 15.50 -12.81
C LEU A 72 30.91 16.58 -12.25
N GLN A 73 31.41 16.42 -11.02
CA GLN A 73 32.31 17.40 -10.41
C GLN A 73 33.65 17.42 -11.15
N ILE A 74 34.01 18.59 -11.70
CA ILE A 74 35.32 18.83 -12.33
C ILE A 74 36.22 19.50 -11.28
N TYR A 75 37.42 18.95 -11.08
CA TYR A 75 38.44 19.48 -10.17
C TYR A 75 39.07 20.78 -10.69
#